data_AF-A0A6N8TY68-F1
#
_entry.id   AF-A0A6N8TY68-F1
#
_cell.length_a   1.000
_cell.length_b   1.000
_cell.length_c   1.000
_cell.angle_alpha   90.00
_cell.angle_beta   90.00
_cell.angle_gamma   90.00
#
_symmetry.space_group_name_H-M   'P 1'
#
loop_
_entity.id
_entity.type
_entity.pdbx_description
1 polymer ?
#
loop_
_entity_poly.entity_id
_entity_poly.type
_entity_poly.pdbx_seq_one_letter_code
_entity_poly.pdbx_strand_id
1 'polypeptide(L)'
;MKLKVKIKDTALKIETVHIDAERTVKDLIEHLVDEGLTTWDMAQNLTIKGHEGVEKNSLRLSTLFGGTDKAYMSNMHISITLTAKHDTSTLANQTLLDYSKVVQAVEKYDEALNALAVVPGTVFFVQQDQEQYLMRRELSGIEVFHFRTQYQEAFQEADRSPIVYIELKTRDALSDTELKWVRTIRFPSRNPCNPLIHLNHPPISQNHINLIALLIHRLVVIMGKFQVSGTYLESSDMHVPTYVQMGEQCSIGYIERAQLEDIR
;
A
#
# COMPACT_ATOMS: atom_id res chain seq x y z
N MET A 1 -6.13 16.75 -7.60
CA MET A 1 -4.89 16.11 -8.10
C MET A 1 -3.69 17.06 -7.96
N LYS A 2 -2.48 16.50 -7.82
CA LYS A 2 -1.22 17.26 -7.75
C LYS A 2 -0.53 17.19 -9.11
N LEU A 3 -0.24 18.34 -9.71
CA LEU A 3 0.41 18.43 -11.02
C LEU A 3 1.75 19.13 -10.88
N LYS A 4 2.82 18.49 -11.35
CA LYS A 4 4.06 19.21 -11.65
C LYS A 4 3.91 19.83 -13.04
N VAL A 5 3.92 21.15 -13.11
CA VAL A 5 3.75 21.91 -14.35
C VAL A 5 5.09 22.48 -14.75
N LYS A 6 5.53 22.16 -15.96
CA LYS A 6 6.75 22.70 -16.55
C LYS A 6 6.34 23.59 -17.72
N ILE A 7 6.56 24.88 -17.59
CA ILE A 7 6.26 25.88 -18.63
C ILE A 7 7.57 26.33 -19.24
N LYS A 8 7.65 26.22 -20.57
CA LYS A 8 8.80 26.67 -21.36
C LYS A 8 8.31 27.67 -22.41
N ASP A 9 8.67 28.92 -22.20
CA ASP A 9 8.53 30.03 -23.15
C ASP A 9 9.94 30.51 -23.57
N THR A 10 10.37 31.65 -23.05
CA THR A 10 11.73 32.21 -23.03
C THR A 10 12.58 31.68 -21.86
N ALA A 11 11.95 31.37 -20.73
CA ALA A 11 12.58 30.82 -19.53
C ALA A 11 11.88 29.52 -19.12
N LEU A 12 12.56 28.73 -18.30
CA LEU A 12 11.98 27.50 -17.76
C LEU A 12 11.38 27.78 -16.38
N LYS A 13 10.06 27.67 -16.26
CA LYS A 13 9.34 27.72 -14.98
C LYS A 13 8.85 26.32 -14.62
N ILE A 14 9.00 25.95 -13.35
CA ILE A 14 8.55 24.66 -12.83
C ILE A 14 7.79 24.90 -11.53
N GLU A 15 6.49 24.61 -11.56
CA GLU A 15 5.59 24.76 -10.43
C GLU A 15 5.00 23.41 -10.03
N THR A 16 4.51 23.30 -8.79
CA THR A 16 3.57 22.26 -8.40
C THR A 16 2.24 22.88 -8.04
N VAL A 17 1.19 22.56 -8.79
CA VAL A 17 -0.16 23.07 -8.58
C VAL A 17 -1.09 21.98 -8.08
N HIS A 18 -2.06 22.37 -7.26
CA HIS A 18 -3.12 21.50 -6.76
C HIS A 18 -4.43 21.96 -7.38
N ILE A 19 -5.02 21.10 -8.21
CA ILE A 19 -6.26 21.40 -8.93
C ILE A 19 -7.16 20.17 -8.92
N ASP A 20 -8.47 20.34 -8.86
CA ASP A 20 -9.41 19.22 -8.89
C ASP A 20 -9.35 18.48 -10.25
N ALA A 21 -9.39 17.15 -10.23
CA ALA A 21 -9.27 16.32 -11.44
C ALA A 21 -10.48 16.45 -12.37
N GLU A 22 -11.65 16.84 -11.82
CA GLU A 22 -12.88 17.04 -12.59
C GLU A 22 -12.96 18.44 -13.24
N ARG A 23 -11.99 19.32 -12.94
CA ARG A 23 -11.86 20.62 -13.62
C ARG A 23 -11.43 20.44 -15.06
N THR A 24 -11.63 21.49 -15.85
CA THR A 24 -11.30 21.51 -17.28
C THR A 24 -9.88 22.00 -17.54
N VAL A 25 -9.39 21.80 -18.76
CA VAL A 25 -8.11 22.41 -19.21
C VAL A 25 -8.16 23.93 -19.13
N LYS A 26 -9.33 24.54 -19.38
CA LYS A 26 -9.50 25.98 -19.24
C LYS A 26 -9.30 26.44 -17.79
N ASP A 27 -9.90 25.75 -16.81
CA ASP A 27 -9.71 26.07 -15.38
C ASP A 27 -8.22 25.99 -14.99
N LEU A 28 -7.47 25.02 -15.54
CA LEU A 28 -6.02 24.92 -15.32
C LEU A 28 -5.28 26.12 -15.93
N ILE A 29 -5.62 26.54 -17.14
CA ILE A 29 -4.98 27.69 -17.79
C ILE A 29 -5.26 28.97 -17.00
N GLU A 30 -6.50 29.17 -16.55
CA GLU A 30 -6.89 30.28 -15.66
C GLU A 30 -6.01 30.30 -14.41
N HIS A 31 -5.90 29.15 -13.72
CA HIS A 31 -5.06 29.03 -12.54
C HIS A 31 -3.58 29.35 -12.82
N LEU A 32 -3.02 28.91 -13.94
CA LEU A 32 -1.63 29.22 -14.30
C LEU A 32 -1.41 30.71 -14.64
N VAL A 33 -2.44 31.40 -15.14
CA VAL A 33 -2.39 32.84 -15.38
C VAL A 33 -2.48 33.62 -14.06
N ASP A 34 -3.39 33.23 -13.17
CA ASP A 34 -3.59 33.87 -11.87
C ASP A 34 -2.34 33.78 -10.99
N GLU A 35 -1.62 32.65 -11.05
CA GLU A 35 -0.33 32.44 -10.37
C GLU A 35 0.86 33.15 -11.06
N GLY A 36 0.64 33.88 -12.15
CA GLY A 36 1.68 34.63 -12.88
C GLY A 36 2.68 33.74 -13.63
N LEU A 37 2.34 32.46 -13.86
CA LEU A 37 3.24 31.49 -14.51
C LEU A 37 3.23 31.63 -16.03
N THR A 38 2.11 32.06 -16.59
CA THR A 38 1.94 32.39 -18.02
C THR A 38 1.00 33.60 -18.17
N THR A 39 0.88 34.13 -19.38
CA THR A 39 -0.19 35.08 -19.74
C THR A 39 -1.24 34.40 -20.60
N TRP A 40 -2.45 34.99 -20.63
CA TRP A 40 -3.52 34.54 -21.52
C TRP A 40 -3.08 34.54 -22.98
N ASP A 41 -2.40 35.60 -23.42
CA ASP A 41 -1.92 35.72 -24.80
C ASP A 41 -0.97 34.57 -25.18
N MET A 42 -0.10 34.14 -24.25
CA MET A 42 0.81 33.02 -24.48
C MET A 42 0.10 31.66 -24.46
N ALA A 43 -0.96 31.51 -23.66
CA ALA A 43 -1.70 30.25 -23.49
C ALA A 43 -2.88 30.06 -24.48
N GLN A 44 -3.15 31.04 -25.34
CA GLN A 44 -4.14 30.92 -26.41
C GLN A 44 -3.79 29.79 -27.38
N ASN A 45 -4.80 29.12 -27.93
CA ASN A 45 -4.63 28.13 -29.01
C ASN A 45 -3.63 26.98 -28.76
N LEU A 46 -3.31 26.66 -27.49
CA LEU A 46 -2.60 25.42 -27.14
C LEU A 46 -3.25 24.19 -27.78
N THR A 47 -2.46 23.43 -28.52
CA THR A 47 -2.78 22.08 -28.97
C THR A 47 -2.40 21.09 -27.87
N ILE A 48 -3.30 20.15 -27.58
CA ILE A 48 -3.10 19.11 -26.58
C ILE A 48 -2.83 17.79 -27.30
N LYS A 49 -1.65 17.21 -27.09
CA LYS A 49 -1.23 15.98 -27.77
C LYS A 49 -2.17 14.84 -27.42
N GLY A 50 -2.72 14.16 -28.43
CA GLY A 50 -3.68 13.05 -28.27
C GLY A 50 -5.14 13.47 -28.06
N HIS A 51 -5.41 14.77 -28.05
CA HIS A 51 -6.77 15.34 -27.96
C HIS A 51 -6.95 16.46 -29.00
N GLU A 52 -6.37 16.28 -30.19
CA GLU A 52 -6.43 17.28 -31.26
C GLU A 52 -7.90 17.54 -31.68
N GLY A 53 -8.33 18.81 -31.65
CA GLY A 53 -9.67 19.22 -32.10
C GLY A 53 -10.77 19.20 -31.04
N VAL A 54 -10.46 18.87 -29.78
CA VAL A 54 -11.41 18.94 -28.66
C VAL A 54 -11.38 20.33 -28.01
N GLU A 55 -12.55 20.89 -27.69
CA GLU A 55 -12.63 22.17 -26.99
C GLU A 55 -12.08 22.07 -25.56
N LYS A 56 -11.22 23.02 -25.19
CA LYS A 56 -10.59 23.06 -23.85
C LYS A 56 -11.58 23.17 -22.69
N ASN A 57 -12.76 23.71 -22.97
CA ASN A 57 -13.84 23.92 -21.99
C ASN A 57 -14.60 22.62 -21.68
N SER A 58 -14.48 21.60 -22.53
CA SER A 58 -15.13 20.30 -22.34
C SER A 58 -14.16 19.19 -21.96
N LEU A 59 -12.85 19.41 -22.10
CA LEU A 59 -11.82 18.43 -21.76
C LEU A 59 -11.46 18.48 -20.27
N ARG A 60 -11.82 17.43 -19.53
CA ARG A 60 -11.50 17.27 -18.10
C ARG A 60 -10.03 16.90 -17.90
N LEU A 61 -9.42 17.39 -16.82
CA LEU A 61 -8.02 17.11 -16.49
C LEU A 61 -7.76 15.61 -16.29
N SER A 62 -8.71 14.88 -15.70
CA SER A 62 -8.64 13.42 -15.54
C SER A 62 -8.46 12.67 -16.86
N THR A 63 -8.95 13.22 -17.97
CA THR A 63 -8.90 12.58 -19.30
C THR A 63 -7.60 12.83 -20.06
N LEU A 64 -6.80 13.82 -19.65
CA LEU A 64 -5.56 14.23 -20.33
C LEU A 64 -4.45 13.18 -20.30
N PHE A 65 -4.52 12.28 -19.33
CA PHE A 65 -3.39 11.42 -18.99
C PHE A 65 -3.43 10.10 -19.77
N GLY A 66 -4.56 9.66 -20.32
CA GLY A 66 -4.61 8.60 -21.35
C GLY A 66 -3.82 7.32 -21.05
N GLY A 67 -3.64 6.94 -19.77
CA GLY A 67 -2.81 5.81 -19.34
C GLY A 67 -1.32 6.11 -19.09
N THR A 68 -0.90 7.37 -19.15
CA THR A 68 0.46 7.86 -18.87
C THR A 68 0.42 9.01 -17.86
N ASP A 69 1.44 9.16 -17.03
CA ASP A 69 1.46 10.24 -16.02
C ASP A 69 1.77 11.63 -16.60
N LYS A 70 1.81 11.79 -17.93
CA LYS A 70 2.26 13.03 -18.58
C LYS A 70 1.33 13.47 -19.72
N ALA A 71 0.95 14.73 -19.69
CA ALA A 71 0.25 15.39 -20.78
C ALA A 71 1.10 16.55 -21.32
N TYR A 72 0.98 16.82 -22.63
CA TYR A 72 1.75 17.85 -23.31
C TYR A 72 0.80 18.80 -24.03
N MET A 73 0.97 20.09 -23.78
CA MET A 73 0.23 21.16 -24.43
C MET A 73 1.22 22.14 -25.02
N SER A 74 1.03 22.56 -26.26
CA SER A 74 1.93 23.52 -26.89
C SER A 74 1.27 24.31 -27.99
N ASN A 75 1.78 25.52 -28.22
CA ASN A 75 1.57 26.31 -29.43
C ASN A 75 2.93 26.82 -29.91
N MET A 76 2.94 27.83 -30.78
CA MET A 76 4.19 28.44 -31.27
C MET A 76 4.97 29.26 -30.22
N HIS A 77 4.33 29.66 -29.12
CA HIS A 77 4.86 30.59 -28.12
C HIS A 77 5.27 29.91 -26.81
N ILE A 78 4.60 28.80 -26.44
CA ILE A 78 4.78 28.13 -25.16
C ILE A 78 4.63 26.62 -25.29
N SER A 79 5.40 25.89 -24.48
CA SER A 79 5.23 24.47 -24.24
C SER A 79 4.99 24.22 -22.76
N ILE A 80 3.87 23.59 -22.44
CA ILE A 80 3.47 23.20 -21.11
C ILE A 80 3.50 21.67 -21.03
N THR A 81 4.35 21.14 -20.15
CA THR A 81 4.34 19.72 -19.80
C THR A 81 3.70 19.57 -18.44
N LEU A 82 2.60 18.81 -18.38
CA LEU A 82 1.94 18.42 -17.15
C LEU A 82 2.43 17.03 -16.77
N THR A 83 2.85 16.85 -15.52
CA THR A 83 3.09 15.52 -14.95
C THR A 83 2.16 15.34 -13.78
N ALA A 84 1.24 14.38 -13.89
CA ALA A 84 0.44 13.94 -12.77
C ALA A 84 1.38 13.38 -11.71
N LYS A 85 1.48 14.10 -10.59
CA LYS A 85 2.06 13.56 -9.37
C LYS A 85 0.97 12.74 -8.73
N HIS A 86 0.83 11.52 -9.21
CA HIS A 86 0.36 10.45 -8.36
C HIS A 86 1.32 10.40 -7.17
N ASP A 87 0.79 10.20 -5.97
CA ASP A 87 1.58 9.75 -4.82
C ASP A 87 2.09 8.34 -5.15
N THR A 88 2.98 8.27 -6.14
CA THR A 88 3.84 7.15 -6.39
C THR A 88 4.73 7.12 -5.18
N SER A 89 4.46 6.12 -4.33
CA SER A 89 5.31 5.72 -3.23
C SER A 89 6.75 5.73 -3.72
N THR A 90 7.48 6.82 -3.47
CA THR A 90 8.90 6.85 -3.78
C THR A 90 9.54 5.86 -2.83
N LEU A 91 9.84 4.68 -3.37
CA LEU A 91 10.65 3.62 -2.75
C LEU A 91 11.95 4.17 -2.11
N ALA A 92 12.40 5.37 -2.51
CA ALA A 92 13.49 6.12 -1.88
C ALA A 92 13.25 6.48 -0.40
N ASN A 93 12.01 6.80 0.02
CA ASN A 93 11.69 7.01 1.44
C ASN A 93 11.52 5.69 2.21
N GLN A 94 11.30 4.59 1.50
CA GLN A 94 11.26 3.24 2.09
C GLN A 94 12.67 2.67 2.29
N THR A 95 13.68 3.08 1.53
CA THR A 95 15.04 2.48 1.62
C THR A 95 15.80 2.85 2.90
N LEU A 96 15.37 3.87 3.64
CA LEU A 96 15.98 4.32 4.91
C LEU A 96 15.35 3.68 6.16
N LEU A 97 14.29 2.88 5.99
CA LEU A 97 13.63 2.21 7.10
C LEU A 97 14.39 0.92 7.45
N ASP A 98 14.38 0.56 8.73
CA ASP A 98 14.99 -0.67 9.22
C ASP A 98 13.97 -1.83 9.13
N TYR A 99 14.18 -2.73 8.17
CA TYR A 99 13.38 -3.93 7.95
C TYR A 99 13.96 -5.19 8.62
N SER A 100 15.07 -5.08 9.35
CA SER A 100 15.75 -6.25 9.93
C SER A 100 14.81 -7.13 10.76
N LYS A 101 13.96 -6.52 11.58
CA LYS A 101 12.96 -7.23 12.39
C LYS A 101 11.87 -7.89 11.55
N VAL A 102 11.45 -7.27 10.44
CA VAL A 102 10.48 -7.86 9.51
C VAL A 102 11.10 -9.10 8.86
N VAL A 103 12.32 -8.98 8.34
CA VAL A 103 13.03 -10.10 7.70
C VAL A 103 13.14 -11.27 8.67
N GLN A 104 13.59 -11.02 9.90
CA GLN A 104 13.69 -12.06 10.94
C GLN A 104 12.33 -12.68 11.29
N ALA A 105 11.28 -11.86 11.41
CA ALA A 105 9.94 -12.37 11.72
C ALA A 105 9.38 -13.24 10.60
N VAL A 106 9.60 -12.85 9.34
CA VAL A 106 9.16 -13.61 8.16
C VAL A 106 9.92 -14.92 8.00
N GLU A 107 11.23 -14.94 8.29
CA GLU A 107 12.00 -16.19 8.31
C GLU A 107 11.45 -17.18 9.34
N LYS A 108 11.19 -16.71 10.57
CA LYS A 108 10.59 -17.55 11.62
C LYS A 108 9.16 -17.98 11.27
N TYR A 109 8.42 -17.15 10.55
CA TYR A 109 7.08 -17.50 10.07
C TYR A 109 7.12 -18.59 9.00
N ASP A 110 8.04 -18.51 8.04
CA ASP A 110 8.28 -19.58 7.04
C ASP A 110 8.67 -20.89 7.75
N GLU A 111 9.58 -20.85 8.72
CA GLU A 111 9.95 -22.01 9.54
C GLU A 111 8.74 -22.60 10.28
N ALA A 112 7.93 -21.75 10.91
CA ALA A 112 6.74 -22.18 11.65
C ALA A 112 5.68 -22.80 10.71
N LEU A 113 5.49 -22.25 9.50
CA LEU A 113 4.55 -22.80 8.51
C LEU A 113 4.99 -24.17 7.99
N ASN A 114 6.31 -24.36 7.83
CA ASN A 114 6.86 -25.66 7.45
C ASN A 114 6.72 -26.70 8.56
N ALA A 115 6.67 -26.27 9.83
CA ALA A 115 6.53 -27.14 10.98
C ALA A 115 5.07 -27.44 11.37
N LEU A 116 4.17 -26.49 11.13
CA LEU A 116 2.74 -26.59 11.40
C LEU A 116 1.97 -26.08 10.18
N ALA A 117 1.35 -26.99 9.45
CA ALA A 117 0.59 -26.65 8.25
C ALA A 117 -0.66 -25.83 8.60
N VAL A 118 -0.60 -24.53 8.36
CA VAL A 118 -1.74 -23.61 8.51
C VAL A 118 -2.41 -23.42 7.17
N VAL A 119 -3.72 -23.65 7.12
CA VAL A 119 -4.53 -23.58 5.90
C VAL A 119 -4.73 -22.12 5.46
N PRO A 120 -4.59 -21.80 4.16
CA PRO A 120 -5.00 -20.49 3.63
C PRO A 120 -6.45 -20.16 3.98
N GLY A 121 -6.71 -18.88 4.26
CA GLY A 121 -7.97 -18.39 4.80
C GLY A 121 -8.04 -18.38 6.33
N THR A 122 -7.06 -18.97 7.02
CA THR A 122 -7.04 -18.94 8.50
C THR A 122 -6.91 -17.51 9.01
N VAL A 123 -7.88 -17.07 9.82
CA VAL A 123 -7.90 -15.75 10.47
C VAL A 123 -7.41 -15.87 11.91
N PHE A 124 -6.58 -14.93 12.32
CA PHE A 124 -6.00 -14.79 13.65
C PHE A 124 -6.46 -13.49 14.27
N PHE A 125 -6.79 -13.51 15.57
CA PHE A 125 -7.01 -12.30 16.34
C PHE A 125 -5.77 -11.96 17.16
N VAL A 126 -5.28 -10.73 17.03
CA VAL A 126 -4.12 -10.25 17.77
C VAL A 126 -4.46 -8.94 18.45
N GLN A 127 -4.35 -8.94 19.78
CA GLN A 127 -4.41 -7.74 20.61
C GLN A 127 -3.05 -7.48 21.24
N GLN A 128 -2.54 -6.27 21.01
CA GLN A 128 -1.37 -5.73 21.67
C GLN A 128 -1.78 -4.46 22.41
N ASP A 129 -1.87 -4.57 23.74
CA ASP A 129 -2.35 -3.49 24.60
C ASP A 129 -3.74 -3.02 24.16
N GLN A 130 -3.88 -1.78 23.67
CA GLN A 130 -5.16 -1.24 23.20
C GLN A 130 -5.42 -1.49 21.71
N GLU A 131 -4.42 -1.93 20.97
CA GLU A 131 -4.51 -2.12 19.52
C GLU A 131 -4.95 -3.54 19.18
N GLN A 132 -5.92 -3.67 18.28
CA GLN A 132 -6.56 -4.94 17.92
C GLN A 132 -6.58 -5.11 16.40
N TYR A 133 -6.10 -6.26 15.94
CA TYR A 133 -5.97 -6.60 14.54
C TYR A 133 -6.51 -8.00 14.25
N LEU A 134 -7.02 -8.17 13.03
CA LEU A 134 -7.25 -9.48 12.44
C LEU A 134 -6.18 -9.70 11.37
N MET A 135 -5.57 -10.88 11.35
CA MET A 135 -4.64 -11.27 10.31
C MET A 135 -5.14 -12.50 9.61
N ARG A 136 -5.16 -12.49 8.28
CA ARG A 136 -5.57 -13.62 7.47
C ARG A 136 -4.36 -14.18 6.73
N ARG A 137 -4.12 -15.48 6.88
CA ARG A 137 -3.07 -16.18 6.14
C ARG A 137 -3.59 -16.48 4.74
N GLU A 138 -2.88 -16.00 3.73
CA GLU A 138 -3.18 -16.27 2.32
C GLU A 138 -2.13 -17.20 1.72
N LEU A 139 -2.35 -17.70 0.50
CA LEU A 139 -1.34 -18.49 -0.22
C LEU A 139 -0.08 -17.68 -0.52
N SER A 140 -0.27 -16.42 -0.90
CA SER A 140 0.77 -15.52 -1.34
C SER A 140 1.31 -14.61 -0.23
N GLY A 141 0.80 -14.69 1.00
CA GLY A 141 1.21 -13.78 2.06
C GLY A 141 0.29 -13.70 3.27
N ILE A 142 0.28 -12.52 3.89
CA ILE A 142 -0.51 -12.21 5.08
C ILE A 142 -1.27 -10.91 4.83
N GLU A 143 -2.59 -10.94 5.04
CA GLU A 143 -3.44 -9.75 5.04
C GLU A 143 -3.68 -9.29 6.48
N VAL A 144 -3.68 -7.97 6.71
CA VAL A 144 -3.91 -7.36 8.03
C VAL A 144 -5.10 -6.41 7.95
N PHE A 145 -5.97 -6.50 8.94
CA PHE A 145 -7.20 -5.71 9.06
C PHE A 145 -7.28 -5.07 10.46
N HIS A 146 -7.79 -3.85 10.53
CA HIS A 146 -8.18 -3.27 11.81
C HIS A 146 -9.41 -3.99 12.36
N PHE A 147 -9.35 -4.46 13.61
CA PHE A 147 -10.44 -5.25 14.19
C PHE A 147 -11.76 -4.50 14.21
N ARG A 148 -11.76 -3.22 14.65
CA ARG A 148 -13.00 -2.45 14.81
C ARG A 148 -13.66 -2.07 13.50
N THR A 149 -12.87 -1.68 12.50
CA THR A 149 -13.39 -1.10 11.25
C THR A 149 -13.52 -2.11 10.12
N GLN A 150 -12.72 -3.18 10.13
CA GLN A 150 -12.63 -4.14 9.03
C GLN A 150 -12.92 -5.58 9.46
N TYR A 151 -13.65 -5.76 10.58
CA TYR A 151 -14.00 -7.09 11.10
C TYR A 151 -14.59 -7.99 10.01
N GLN A 152 -15.62 -7.52 9.31
CA GLN A 152 -16.33 -8.33 8.31
C GLN A 152 -15.44 -8.66 7.10
N GLU A 153 -14.63 -7.69 6.65
CA GLU A 153 -13.72 -7.87 5.52
C GLU A 153 -12.72 -9.00 5.77
N ALA A 154 -12.20 -9.14 7.00
CA ALA A 154 -11.23 -10.17 7.35
C ALA A 154 -11.75 -11.62 7.18
N PHE A 155 -13.07 -11.81 7.23
CA PHE A 155 -13.72 -13.13 7.09
C PHE A 155 -14.38 -13.35 5.72
N GLN A 156 -14.32 -12.37 4.81
CA GLN A 156 -14.86 -12.52 3.45
C GLN A 156 -13.88 -13.29 2.56
N GLU A 157 -14.39 -13.99 1.53
CA GLU A 157 -13.55 -14.79 0.62
C GLU A 157 -13.02 -14.00 -0.60
N ALA A 158 -13.64 -12.87 -0.95
CA ALA A 158 -13.21 -12.03 -2.06
C ALA A 158 -13.40 -10.53 -1.75
N ASP A 159 -12.86 -9.66 -2.62
CA ASP A 159 -13.04 -8.20 -2.60
C ASP A 159 -12.63 -7.50 -1.29
N ARG A 160 -11.62 -8.06 -0.61
CA ARG A 160 -11.05 -7.50 0.62
C ARG A 160 -10.09 -6.36 0.33
N SER A 161 -10.04 -5.40 1.25
CA SER A 161 -9.11 -4.25 1.18
C SER A 161 -8.28 -4.14 2.46
N PRO A 162 -7.33 -5.07 2.72
CA PRO A 162 -6.54 -5.08 3.95
C PRO A 162 -5.71 -3.81 4.10
N ILE A 163 -5.58 -3.27 5.31
CA ILE A 163 -4.74 -2.09 5.58
C ILE A 163 -3.27 -2.34 5.24
N VAL A 164 -2.82 -3.58 5.42
CA VAL A 164 -1.49 -4.05 5.04
C VAL A 164 -1.64 -5.40 4.36
N TYR A 165 -0.98 -5.56 3.22
CA TYR A 165 -0.76 -6.86 2.61
C TYR A 165 0.74 -7.14 2.53
N ILE A 166 1.18 -8.20 3.19
CA ILE A 166 2.57 -8.64 3.23
C ILE A 166 2.68 -9.82 2.28
N GLU A 167 3.05 -9.56 1.05
CA GLU A 167 3.24 -10.58 0.02
C GLU A 167 4.59 -11.25 0.21
N LEU A 168 4.62 -12.58 0.14
CA LEU A 168 5.81 -13.39 0.34
C LEU A 168 6.14 -14.12 -0.96
N LYS A 169 7.21 -13.68 -1.64
CA LYS A 169 7.62 -14.26 -2.92
C LYS A 169 8.88 -15.11 -2.77
N THR A 170 9.04 -16.08 -3.67
CA THR A 170 10.34 -16.70 -3.94
C THR A 170 11.19 -15.74 -4.76
N ARG A 171 12.52 -15.92 -4.76
CA ARG A 171 13.42 -15.11 -5.58
C ARG A 171 13.03 -15.09 -7.06
N ASP A 172 12.61 -16.23 -7.59
CA ASP A 172 12.34 -16.39 -9.02
C ASP A 172 10.97 -15.80 -9.41
N ALA A 173 10.10 -15.51 -8.43
CA ALA A 173 8.83 -14.80 -8.63
C ALA A 173 8.93 -13.27 -8.48
N LEU A 174 10.10 -12.74 -8.09
CA LEU A 174 10.34 -11.30 -8.00
C LEU A 174 10.60 -10.72 -9.40
N SER A 175 9.96 -9.61 -9.72
CA SER A 175 10.33 -8.75 -10.84
C SER A 175 11.68 -8.07 -10.59
N ASP A 176 12.30 -7.52 -11.64
CA ASP A 176 13.60 -6.85 -11.53
C ASP A 176 13.60 -5.68 -10.53
N THR A 177 12.49 -4.94 -10.42
CA THR A 177 12.33 -3.82 -9.49
C THR A 177 12.18 -4.32 -8.05
N GLU A 178 11.35 -5.34 -7.83
CA GLU A 178 11.19 -5.97 -6.52
C GLU A 178 12.49 -6.62 -6.06
N LEU A 179 13.21 -7.32 -6.95
CA LEU A 179 14.49 -7.96 -6.64
C LEU A 179 15.54 -6.93 -6.21
N LYS A 180 15.61 -5.78 -6.89
CA LYS A 180 16.50 -4.67 -6.50
C LYS A 180 16.15 -4.16 -5.11
N TRP A 181 14.87 -4.01 -4.81
CA TRP A 181 14.42 -3.55 -3.49
C TRP A 181 14.68 -4.59 -2.41
N VAL A 182 14.37 -5.88 -2.62
CA VAL A 182 14.61 -6.95 -1.64
C VAL A 182 16.09 -7.01 -1.27
N ARG A 183 16.99 -6.83 -2.25
CA ARG A 183 18.45 -6.77 -2.02
C ARG A 183 18.89 -5.65 -1.07
N THR A 184 18.08 -4.61 -0.88
CA THR A 184 18.37 -3.53 0.08
C THR A 184 18.10 -3.94 1.52
N ILE A 185 17.24 -4.95 1.75
CA ILE A 185 16.82 -5.37 3.09
C ILE A 185 17.31 -6.78 3.47
N ARG A 186 17.56 -7.67 2.49
CA ARG A 186 18.08 -9.02 2.71
C ARG A 186 18.71 -9.61 1.46
N PHE A 187 19.43 -10.73 1.60
CA PHE A 187 19.76 -11.57 0.45
C PHE A 187 18.49 -12.30 -0.04
N PRO A 188 18.15 -12.23 -1.35
CA PRO A 188 16.94 -12.87 -1.87
C PRO A 188 16.94 -14.40 -1.69
N SER A 189 15.90 -14.92 -1.04
CA SER A 189 15.73 -16.34 -0.73
C SER A 189 14.99 -17.10 -1.82
N ARG A 190 15.32 -18.38 -2.01
CA ARG A 190 14.55 -19.28 -2.91
C ARG A 190 13.23 -19.73 -2.28
N ASN A 191 13.10 -19.68 -0.96
CA ASN A 191 11.84 -19.94 -0.25
C ASN A 191 10.89 -18.74 -0.39
N PRO A 192 9.57 -18.93 -0.22
CA PRO A 192 8.58 -17.85 -0.26
C PRO A 192 8.65 -17.00 1.02
N CYS A 193 9.77 -16.32 1.24
CA CYS A 193 10.02 -15.52 2.45
C CYS A 193 10.63 -14.15 2.13
N ASN A 194 10.63 -13.73 0.85
CA ASN A 194 11.00 -12.36 0.49
C ASN A 194 9.77 -11.46 0.66
N PRO A 195 9.76 -10.55 1.66
CA PRO A 195 8.55 -9.81 1.98
C PRO A 195 8.41 -8.56 1.11
N LEU A 196 7.26 -8.38 0.47
CA LEU A 196 6.86 -7.13 -0.17
C LEU A 196 5.69 -6.56 0.61
N ILE A 197 5.85 -5.34 1.12
CA ILE A 197 4.85 -4.68 1.98
C ILE A 197 4.04 -3.72 1.13
N HIS A 198 2.75 -4.00 1.02
CA HIS A 198 1.76 -3.17 0.35
C HIS A 198 0.88 -2.52 1.42
N LEU A 199 0.74 -1.19 1.39
CA LEU A 199 -0.03 -0.41 2.35
C LEU A 199 -1.04 0.46 1.61
N ASN A 200 -2.27 0.51 2.11
CA ASN A 200 -3.34 1.28 1.47
C ASN A 200 -3.16 2.81 1.63
N HIS A 201 -2.33 3.25 2.59
CA HIS A 201 -2.12 4.67 2.91
C HIS A 201 -0.63 5.02 3.09
N PRO A 202 0.13 5.24 2.00
CA PRO A 202 1.47 5.84 2.10
C PRO A 202 1.38 7.30 2.61
N PRO A 203 2.41 7.84 3.30
CA PRO A 203 3.78 7.33 3.43
C PRO A 203 4.00 6.29 4.55
N ILE A 204 5.00 5.41 4.37
CA ILE A 204 5.42 4.42 5.36
C ILE A 204 6.35 5.06 6.39
N SER A 205 6.17 4.74 7.67
CA SER A 205 7.04 5.15 8.78
C SER A 205 7.71 3.92 9.43
N GLN A 206 8.76 4.14 10.23
CA GLN A 206 9.38 3.05 11.00
C GLN A 206 8.39 2.40 11.98
N ASN A 207 7.40 3.14 12.48
CA ASN A 207 6.36 2.60 13.34
C ASN A 207 5.51 1.55 12.60
N HIS A 208 5.19 1.79 11.33
CA HIS A 208 4.49 0.80 10.50
C HIS A 208 5.33 -0.46 10.32
N ILE A 209 6.63 -0.33 10.04
CA ILE A 209 7.54 -1.48 9.88
C ILE A 209 7.67 -2.27 11.19
N ASN A 210 7.80 -1.58 12.31
CA ASN A 210 7.87 -2.21 13.64
C ASN A 210 6.56 -2.95 13.98
N LEU A 211 5.41 -2.35 13.67
CA LEU A 211 4.10 -2.97 13.86
C LEU A 211 3.97 -4.24 13.01
N ILE A 212 4.35 -4.18 11.73
CA ILE A 212 4.34 -5.34 10.83
C ILE A 212 5.21 -6.48 11.40
N ALA A 213 6.44 -6.17 11.82
CA ALA A 213 7.33 -7.16 12.43
C ALA A 213 6.73 -7.79 13.69
N LEU A 214 6.11 -6.96 14.55
CA LEU A 214 5.44 -7.40 15.77
C LEU A 214 4.28 -8.35 15.45
N LEU A 215 3.43 -7.99 14.50
CA LEU A 215 2.25 -8.76 14.09
C LEU A 215 2.65 -10.13 13.52
N ILE A 216 3.62 -10.17 12.60
CA ILE A 216 4.16 -11.45 12.08
C ILE A 216 4.74 -12.28 13.23
N HIS A 217 5.48 -11.66 14.14
CA HIS A 217 6.01 -12.36 15.31
C HIS A 217 4.89 -12.93 16.20
N ARG A 218 3.74 -12.26 16.35
CA ARG A 218 2.59 -12.83 17.07
C ARG A 218 2.02 -14.06 16.38
N LEU A 219 1.94 -14.09 15.05
CA LEU A 219 1.57 -15.31 14.31
C LEU A 219 2.51 -16.46 14.65
N VAL A 220 3.83 -16.23 14.60
CA VAL A 220 4.85 -17.23 14.96
C VAL A 220 4.61 -17.77 16.37
N VAL A 221 4.34 -16.89 17.33
CA VAL A 221 4.10 -17.27 18.73
C VAL A 221 2.81 -18.09 18.89
N ILE A 222 1.73 -17.72 18.20
CA ILE A 222 0.50 -18.52 18.15
C ILE A 222 0.82 -19.90 17.59
N MET A 223 1.39 -19.97 16.37
CA MET A 223 1.70 -21.23 15.69
C MET A 223 2.59 -22.13 16.55
N GLY A 224 3.64 -21.59 17.16
CA GLY A 224 4.53 -22.34 18.05
C GLY A 224 3.81 -22.89 19.28
N LYS A 225 2.89 -22.12 19.89
CA LYS A 225 2.09 -22.59 21.04
C LYS A 225 1.23 -23.79 20.65
N PHE A 226 0.54 -23.70 19.51
CA PHE A 226 -0.35 -24.75 19.01
C PHE A 226 0.40 -26.00 18.56
N GLN A 227 1.58 -25.82 17.97
CA GLN A 227 2.50 -26.92 17.64
C GLN A 227 2.91 -27.69 18.90
N VAL A 228 3.31 -26.98 19.97
CA VAL A 228 3.73 -27.61 21.24
C VAL A 228 2.58 -28.35 21.92
N SER A 229 1.35 -27.82 21.88
CA SER A 229 0.18 -28.48 22.46
C SER A 229 -0.38 -29.62 21.60
N GLY A 230 0.13 -29.83 20.37
CA GLY A 230 -0.37 -30.85 19.45
C GLY A 230 -1.81 -30.62 18.98
N THR A 231 -2.32 -29.40 19.17
CA THR A 231 -3.67 -28.99 18.76
C THR A 231 -3.64 -28.46 17.34
N TYR A 232 -4.62 -28.86 16.55
CA TYR A 232 -4.78 -28.37 15.19
C TYR A 232 -5.03 -26.84 15.20
N LEU A 233 -4.35 -26.11 14.31
CA LEU A 233 -4.47 -24.67 14.15
C LEU A 233 -5.30 -24.35 12.90
N GLU A 234 -6.59 -24.14 13.10
CA GLU A 234 -7.53 -23.71 12.06
C GLU A 234 -8.45 -22.66 12.66
N SER A 235 -8.76 -21.61 11.89
CA SER A 235 -9.92 -20.79 12.21
C SER A 235 -11.14 -21.50 11.65
N SER A 236 -12.10 -21.82 12.51
CA SER A 236 -13.42 -22.26 12.10
C SER A 236 -14.41 -21.12 12.25
N ASP A 237 -15.63 -21.31 11.75
CA ASP A 237 -16.73 -20.36 11.99
C ASP A 237 -16.98 -20.09 13.48
N MET A 238 -16.55 -21.01 14.37
CA MET A 238 -16.69 -20.88 15.82
C MET A 238 -15.44 -20.38 16.53
N HIS A 239 -14.24 -20.82 16.16
CA HIS A 239 -13.02 -20.57 16.95
C HIS A 239 -11.95 -19.84 16.15
N VAL A 240 -11.41 -18.76 16.72
CA VAL A 240 -10.36 -17.93 16.12
C VAL A 240 -9.07 -18.04 16.96
N PRO A 241 -7.95 -18.54 16.39
CA PRO A 241 -6.67 -18.55 17.08
C PRO A 241 -6.26 -17.13 17.49
N THR A 242 -5.83 -16.97 18.74
CA THR A 242 -5.77 -15.67 19.39
C THR A 242 -4.48 -15.46 20.16
N TYR A 243 -3.96 -14.23 20.07
CA TYR A 243 -2.92 -13.68 20.94
C TYR A 243 -3.46 -12.40 21.62
N VAL A 244 -3.48 -12.37 22.96
CA VAL A 244 -3.82 -11.17 23.73
C VAL A 244 -2.69 -10.84 24.68
N GLN A 245 -2.13 -9.65 24.55
CA GLN A 245 -1.18 -9.10 25.52
C GLN A 245 -1.73 -7.81 26.13
N MET A 246 -1.73 -7.72 27.45
CA MET A 246 -2.08 -6.54 28.24
C MET A 246 -0.97 -6.27 29.25
N GLY A 247 -0.14 -5.25 28.98
CA GLY A 247 1.06 -5.02 29.77
C GLY A 247 2.02 -6.22 29.70
N GLU A 248 2.35 -6.80 30.85
CA GLU A 248 3.24 -7.98 30.94
C GLU A 248 2.51 -9.33 30.79
N GLN A 249 1.17 -9.33 30.86
CA GLN A 249 0.38 -10.56 30.78
C GLN A 249 0.09 -10.92 29.32
N CYS A 250 0.29 -12.20 28.98
CA CYS A 250 0.09 -12.72 27.63
C CYS A 250 -0.75 -14.02 27.69
N SER A 251 -1.81 -14.07 26.89
CA SER A 251 -2.68 -15.23 26.71
C SER A 251 -2.72 -15.66 25.25
N ILE A 252 -2.63 -16.96 25.01
CA ILE A 252 -2.67 -17.57 23.67
C ILE A 252 -3.63 -18.75 23.71
N GLY A 253 -4.56 -18.80 22.77
CA GLY A 253 -5.57 -19.86 22.71
C GLY A 253 -6.58 -19.62 21.60
N TYR A 254 -7.81 -20.07 21.83
CA TYR A 254 -8.95 -19.78 20.97
C TYR A 254 -9.88 -18.79 21.66
N ILE A 255 -10.50 -17.93 20.86
CA ILE A 255 -11.67 -17.14 21.25
C ILE A 255 -12.83 -17.52 20.34
N GLU A 256 -14.04 -17.52 20.88
CA GLU A 256 -15.22 -17.74 20.05
C GLU A 256 -15.47 -16.53 19.14
N ARG A 257 -15.91 -16.78 17.91
CA ARG A 257 -16.24 -15.69 16.97
C ARG A 257 -17.34 -14.78 17.52
N ALA A 258 -18.35 -15.35 18.19
CA ALA A 258 -19.41 -14.58 18.84
C ALA A 258 -18.87 -13.62 19.91
N GLN A 259 -17.88 -14.06 20.69
CA GLN A 259 -17.22 -13.19 21.68
C GLN A 259 -16.45 -12.04 21.02
N LEU A 260 -15.85 -12.29 19.84
CA LEU A 260 -15.23 -11.20 19.06
C LEU A 260 -16.27 -10.21 18.53
N GLU A 261 -17.45 -10.68 18.14
CA GLU A 261 -18.54 -9.80 17.69
C GLU A 261 -19.06 -8.90 18.82
N ASP A 262 -19.11 -9.42 20.05
CA ASP A 262 -19.57 -8.67 21.23
C ASP A 262 -18.59 -7.56 21.68
N ILE A 263 -17.28 -7.74 21.44
CA ILE A 263 -16.24 -6.80 21.88
C ILE A 263 -15.79 -5.82 20.78
N ARG A 264 -16.39 -5.90 19.59
CA ARG A 264 -16.12 -5.00 18.45
C ARG A 264 -16.63 -3.58 18.72
#